data_AF-A0A317K8L6-F1
#
_entry.id   AF-A0A317K8L6-F1
#
_cell.length_a   1.000
_cell.length_b   1.000
_cell.length_c   1.000
_cell.angle_alpha   90.00
_cell.angle_beta   90.00
_cell.angle_gamma   90.00
#
_symmetry.space_group_name_H-M   'P 1'
#
loop_
_entity.id
_entity.type
_entity.pdbx_description
1 polymer ?
#
loop_
_entity_poly.entity_id
_entity_poly.type
_entity_poly.pdbx_seq_one_letter_code
_entity_poly.pdbx_strand_id
1 'polypeptide(L)'
;MRGRLFRTPLTWLAVAVVGAGAALGLWWFQPWKLVTDAEVDEDLSAVATAASSGPATPADAPASPPAGPTVVRSGAFVTHEHDTSGTARIVRGADGRHRLELVGLDTSNGPDLRVWLTDQPVRTGTAGWRVFDDGRWVELGRLKGNRGDQGYEIPARVDLAGLTSVSIWCKRFAVSFGAAPLDPAG
;
A
#
# COMPACT_ATOMS: atom_id res chain seq x y z
N MET A 1 14.48 -20.09 -52.77
CA MET A 1 15.02 -21.06 -51.79
C MET A 1 14.43 -20.81 -50.39
N ARG A 2 13.11 -21.04 -50.17
CA ARG A 2 12.40 -20.67 -48.94
C ARG A 2 11.67 -21.83 -48.23
N GLY A 3 11.94 -23.08 -48.59
CA GLY A 3 11.03 -24.20 -48.24
C GLY A 3 11.56 -25.32 -47.33
N ARG A 4 12.78 -25.27 -46.78
CA ARG A 4 13.35 -26.40 -46.00
C ARG A 4 13.60 -26.15 -44.52
N LEU A 5 13.58 -24.91 -44.04
CA LEU A 5 13.86 -24.58 -42.63
C LEU A 5 12.72 -25.01 -41.68
N PHE A 6 11.48 -25.13 -42.15
CA PHE A 6 10.31 -25.46 -41.31
C PHE A 6 9.94 -26.96 -41.25
N ARG A 7 10.76 -27.85 -41.85
CA ARG A 7 10.45 -29.29 -41.97
C ARG A 7 11.29 -30.20 -41.07
N THR A 8 12.26 -29.66 -40.32
CA THR A 8 13.09 -30.45 -39.41
C THR A 8 12.56 -30.38 -37.97
N PRO A 9 12.48 -31.49 -37.24
CA PRO A 9 11.99 -31.50 -35.86
C PRO A 9 12.82 -30.59 -34.94
N LEU A 10 14.10 -30.38 -35.26
CA LEU A 10 15.02 -29.52 -34.53
C LEU A 10 14.63 -28.03 -34.58
N THR A 11 14.10 -27.53 -35.71
CA THR A 11 13.69 -26.11 -35.80
C THR A 11 12.42 -25.85 -35.00
N TRP A 12 11.49 -26.80 -34.96
CA TRP A 12 10.32 -26.74 -34.06
C TRP A 12 10.74 -26.81 -32.58
N LEU A 13 11.72 -27.66 -32.24
CA LEU A 13 12.29 -27.70 -30.89
C LEU A 13 12.94 -26.37 -30.49
N ALA A 14 13.75 -25.77 -31.37
CA ALA A 14 14.38 -24.48 -31.11
C ALA A 14 13.32 -23.36 -30.94
N VAL A 15 12.31 -23.33 -31.79
CA VAL A 15 11.18 -22.37 -31.68
C VAL A 15 10.42 -22.58 -30.37
N ALA A 16 10.16 -23.83 -29.97
CA ALA A 16 9.49 -24.14 -28.71
C ALA A 16 10.31 -23.68 -27.50
N VAL A 17 11.63 -23.91 -27.50
CA VAL A 17 12.52 -23.46 -26.42
C VAL A 17 12.58 -21.94 -26.34
N VAL A 18 12.73 -21.25 -27.47
CA VAL A 18 12.74 -19.78 -27.51
C VAL A 18 11.40 -19.21 -27.06
N GLY A 19 10.28 -19.79 -27.53
CA GLY A 19 8.95 -19.39 -27.13
C GLY A 19 8.70 -19.59 -25.64
N ALA A 20 9.10 -20.73 -25.09
CA ALA A 20 9.02 -21.02 -23.66
C ALA A 20 9.88 -20.04 -22.85
N GLY A 21 11.12 -19.78 -23.28
CA GLY A 21 12.00 -18.81 -22.65
C GLY A 21 11.42 -17.39 -22.65
N ALA A 22 10.85 -16.95 -23.78
CA ALA A 22 10.18 -15.66 -23.88
C ALA A 22 8.94 -15.57 -22.97
N ALA A 23 8.12 -16.62 -22.93
CA ALA A 23 6.95 -16.68 -22.06
C ALA A 23 7.34 -16.63 -20.57
N LEU A 24 8.37 -17.38 -20.17
CA LEU A 24 8.93 -17.34 -18.82
C LEU A 24 9.50 -15.95 -18.48
N GLY A 25 10.22 -15.33 -19.41
CA GLY A 25 10.76 -13.98 -19.25
C GLY A 25 9.65 -12.94 -19.04
N LEU A 26 8.62 -12.95 -19.89
CA LEU A 26 7.47 -12.06 -19.77
C LEU A 26 6.73 -12.25 -18.44
N TRP A 27 6.49 -13.51 -18.04
CA TRP A 27 5.84 -13.84 -16.78
C TRP A 27 6.63 -13.36 -15.55
N TRP A 28 7.97 -13.47 -15.57
CA TRP A 28 8.85 -13.04 -14.48
C TRP A 28 9.02 -11.52 -14.38
N PHE A 29 9.29 -10.86 -15.52
CA PHE A 29 9.56 -9.42 -15.53
C PHE A 29 8.31 -8.57 -15.42
N GLN A 30 7.18 -9.04 -15.97
CA GLN A 30 5.88 -8.36 -15.96
C GLN A 30 5.93 -6.92 -16.54
N PRO A 31 6.47 -6.71 -17.76
CA PRO A 31 6.68 -5.36 -18.31
C PRO A 31 5.39 -4.54 -18.46
N TRP A 32 4.23 -5.20 -18.60
CA TRP A 32 2.93 -4.53 -18.68
C TRP A 32 2.55 -3.77 -17.40
N LYS A 33 3.14 -4.10 -16.24
CA LYS A 33 2.92 -3.34 -15.00
C LYS A 33 3.41 -1.89 -15.09
N LEU A 34 4.27 -1.56 -16.04
CA LEU A 34 4.68 -0.17 -16.29
C LEU A 34 3.56 0.71 -16.86
N VAL A 35 2.50 0.10 -17.41
CA VAL A 35 1.41 0.82 -18.10
C VAL A 35 0.02 0.38 -17.63
N THR A 36 -0.06 -0.46 -16.60
CA THR A 36 -1.33 -0.96 -16.06
C THR A 36 -1.50 -0.53 -14.62
N ASP A 37 -2.66 0.06 -14.36
CA ASP A 37 -3.12 0.44 -13.03
C ASP A 37 -4.16 -0.56 -12.52
N ALA A 38 -4.17 -0.77 -11.21
CA ALA A 38 -5.21 -1.45 -10.48
C ALA A 38 -5.76 -0.47 -9.43
N GLU A 39 -7.02 -0.09 -9.62
CA GLU A 39 -7.75 0.78 -8.71
C GLU A 39 -8.62 -0.05 -7.78
N VAL A 40 -8.63 0.32 -6.50
CA VAL A 40 -9.44 -0.28 -5.45
C VAL A 40 -10.20 0.83 -4.75
N ASP A 41 -11.48 0.60 -4.50
CA ASP A 41 -12.35 1.52 -3.79
C ASP A 41 -13.06 0.72 -2.68
N GLU A 42 -12.38 0.57 -1.54
CA GLU A 42 -12.95 -0.08 -0.35
C GLU A 42 -13.62 0.95 0.55
N ASP A 43 -14.77 0.59 1.12
CA ASP A 43 -15.41 1.37 2.17
C ASP A 43 -14.46 1.56 3.37
N LEU A 44 -14.02 2.81 3.53
CA LEU A 44 -13.22 3.25 4.66
C LEU A 44 -14.11 3.60 5.85
N SER A 45 -13.51 3.60 7.04
CA SER A 45 -14.23 3.97 8.25
C SER A 45 -14.73 5.42 8.16
N ALA A 46 -16.02 5.61 8.43
CA ALA A 46 -16.63 6.93 8.56
C ALA A 46 -16.19 7.58 9.89
N VAL A 47 -15.00 8.17 9.88
CA VAL A 47 -14.48 8.96 11.00
C VAL A 47 -15.06 10.36 10.92
N ALA A 48 -15.78 10.77 11.97
CA ALA A 48 -16.31 12.12 12.06
C ALA A 48 -15.13 13.10 12.22
N THR A 49 -14.75 13.79 11.15
CA THR A 49 -13.96 15.01 11.27
C THR A 49 -14.83 15.99 12.05
N ALA A 50 -14.36 16.49 13.20
CA ALA A 50 -15.06 17.51 13.95
C ALA A 50 -15.16 18.79 13.10
N ALA A 51 -16.17 18.86 12.23
CA ALA A 51 -16.58 20.08 11.57
C ALA A 51 -17.13 21.00 12.66
N SER A 52 -16.53 22.19 12.78
CA SER A 52 -16.89 23.23 13.71
C SER A 52 -18.40 23.33 13.90
N SER A 53 -18.86 22.94 15.09
CA SER A 53 -20.21 23.14 15.55
C SER A 53 -20.52 24.65 15.55
N GLY A 54 -21.42 25.07 14.65
CA GLY A 54 -22.19 26.30 14.84
C GLY A 54 -22.98 26.24 16.16
N PRO A 55 -23.42 27.37 16.71
CA PRO A 55 -23.94 27.43 18.07
C PRO A 55 -25.23 26.61 18.19
N ALA A 56 -25.16 25.48 18.90
CA ALA A 56 -26.31 24.67 19.23
C ALA A 56 -27.05 25.27 20.44
N THR A 57 -28.34 25.55 20.26
CA THR A 57 -29.28 25.86 21.34
C THR A 57 -29.41 24.65 22.28
N PRO A 58 -29.41 24.82 23.61
CA PRO A 58 -29.48 23.69 24.53
C PRO A 58 -30.92 23.16 24.58
N ALA A 59 -31.16 22.00 23.98
CA ALA A 59 -32.37 21.22 24.19
C ALA A 59 -32.00 19.73 24.29
N ASP A 60 -32.31 19.17 25.46
CA ASP A 60 -32.39 17.76 25.85
C ASP A 60 -31.23 16.82 25.47
N ALA A 61 -30.55 16.31 26.50
CA ALA A 61 -29.44 15.37 26.36
C ALA A 61 -29.94 13.96 25.96
N PRO A 62 -29.52 13.40 24.82
CA PRO A 62 -29.56 11.96 24.59
C PRO A 62 -28.28 11.31 25.12
N ALA A 63 -28.39 10.05 25.52
CA ALA A 63 -27.28 9.19 25.92
C ALA A 63 -26.13 9.25 24.90
N SER A 64 -24.88 9.28 25.40
CA SER A 64 -23.67 9.27 24.55
C SER A 64 -23.77 8.17 23.49
N PRO A 65 -23.69 8.50 22.19
CA PRO A 65 -23.66 7.49 21.15
C PRO A 65 -22.45 6.56 21.39
N PRO A 66 -22.53 5.27 21.02
CA PRO A 66 -21.37 4.38 21.06
C PRO A 66 -20.23 5.07 20.30
N ALA A 67 -19.04 5.09 20.90
CA ALA A 67 -17.88 5.73 20.29
C ALA A 67 -17.64 5.09 18.92
N GLY A 68 -17.91 5.87 17.85
CA GLY A 68 -17.66 5.45 16.48
C GLY A 68 -16.16 5.22 16.23
N PRO A 69 -15.79 4.76 15.03
CA PRO A 69 -14.39 4.63 14.65
C PRO A 69 -13.65 5.95 14.88
N THR A 70 -12.43 5.89 15.41
CA THR A 70 -11.59 7.07 15.65
C THR A 70 -10.24 6.93 14.97
N VAL A 71 -9.76 8.00 14.33
CA VAL A 71 -8.37 8.03 13.86
C VAL A 71 -7.47 8.14 15.08
N VAL A 72 -6.47 7.26 15.19
CA VAL A 72 -5.48 7.30 16.27
C VAL A 72 -4.13 7.82 15.80
N ARG A 73 -3.78 7.56 14.53
CA ARG A 73 -2.56 8.07 13.89
C ARG A 73 -2.79 8.33 12.42
N SER A 74 -2.11 9.30 11.83
CA SER A 74 -2.19 9.58 10.40
C SER A 74 -1.01 10.38 9.88
N GLY A 75 -0.82 10.33 8.56
CA GLY A 75 0.07 11.25 7.84
C GLY A 75 -0.07 11.09 6.33
N ALA A 76 0.40 12.10 5.60
CA ALA A 76 0.40 12.11 4.14
C ALA A 76 1.60 11.32 3.60
N PHE A 77 1.41 10.67 2.45
CA PHE A 77 2.52 10.03 1.74
C PHE A 77 3.49 11.07 1.20
N VAL A 78 4.78 10.76 1.31
CA VAL A 78 5.86 11.41 0.59
C VAL A 78 6.37 10.48 -0.50
N THR A 79 6.73 11.07 -1.64
CA THR A 79 7.37 10.39 -2.76
C THR A 79 8.73 9.83 -2.36
N HIS A 80 8.97 8.56 -2.69
CA HIS A 80 10.29 7.94 -2.65
C HIS A 80 10.73 7.56 -4.07
N GLU A 81 10.99 6.27 -4.36
CA GLU A 81 11.46 5.83 -5.68
C GLU A 81 10.43 6.13 -6.78
N HIS A 82 9.16 6.21 -6.42
CA HIS A 82 8.08 6.54 -7.35
C HIS A 82 7.16 7.61 -6.78
N ASP A 83 6.67 8.48 -7.66
CA ASP A 83 5.66 9.47 -7.30
C ASP A 83 4.51 8.79 -6.56
N THR A 84 4.25 9.27 -5.34
CA THR A 84 3.28 8.65 -4.45
C THR A 84 2.55 9.73 -3.66
N SER A 85 1.22 9.67 -3.68
CA SER A 85 0.36 10.58 -2.92
C SER A 85 -0.77 9.82 -2.20
N GLY A 86 -1.56 10.55 -1.41
CA GLY A 86 -2.61 10.01 -0.55
C GLY A 86 -2.27 10.15 0.93
N THR A 87 -3.11 9.56 1.77
CA THR A 87 -2.95 9.58 3.24
C THR A 87 -2.97 8.17 3.79
N ALA A 88 -2.14 7.90 4.79
CA ALA A 88 -2.26 6.72 5.61
C ALA A 88 -2.85 7.10 6.97
N ARG A 89 -3.82 6.34 7.47
CA ARG A 89 -4.37 6.52 8.80
C ARG A 89 -4.62 5.19 9.49
N ILE A 90 -4.33 5.12 10.78
CA ILE A 90 -4.76 4.01 11.63
C ILE A 90 -6.05 4.42 12.31
N VAL A 91 -7.09 3.62 12.12
CA VAL A 91 -8.39 3.78 12.76
C VAL A 91 -8.56 2.71 13.83
N ARG A 92 -9.07 3.10 15.00
CA ARG A 92 -9.58 2.19 16.01
C ARG A 92 -11.09 2.05 15.82
N GLY A 93 -11.56 0.85 15.55
CA GLY A 93 -12.98 0.53 15.44
C GLY A 93 -13.69 0.57 16.80
N ALA A 94 -15.02 0.52 16.78
CA ALA A 94 -15.86 0.45 17.98
C ALA A 94 -15.60 -0.82 18.81
N ASP A 95 -15.11 -1.88 18.17
CA ASP A 95 -14.69 -3.15 18.77
C ASP A 95 -13.26 -3.12 19.36
N GLY A 96 -12.57 -1.97 19.27
CA GLY A 96 -11.20 -1.80 19.73
C GLY A 96 -10.12 -2.36 18.78
N ARG A 97 -10.50 -2.97 17.66
CA ARG A 97 -9.54 -3.44 16.65
C ARG A 97 -8.98 -2.26 15.86
N HIS A 98 -7.75 -2.43 15.36
CA HIS A 98 -7.10 -1.41 14.54
C HIS A 98 -7.10 -1.83 13.07
N ARG A 99 -7.30 -0.85 12.19
CA ARG A 99 -7.19 -1.00 10.73
C ARG A 99 -6.32 0.13 10.21
N LEU A 100 -5.34 -0.21 9.37
CA LEU A 100 -4.65 0.79 8.55
C LEU A 100 -5.49 1.06 7.31
N GLU A 101 -5.77 2.31 7.03
CA GLU A 101 -6.50 2.75 5.84
C GLU A 101 -5.58 3.63 5.01
N LEU A 102 -5.45 3.29 3.73
CA LEU A 102 -4.82 4.13 2.72
C LEU A 102 -5.95 4.86 2.00
N VAL A 103 -5.93 6.19 2.05
CA VAL A 103 -6.97 7.07 1.53
C VAL A 103 -6.42 7.81 0.32
N GLY A 104 -7.08 7.64 -0.83
CA GLY A 104 -6.71 8.23 -2.10
C GLY A 104 -5.28 7.91 -2.49
N LEU A 105 -4.84 6.65 -2.31
CA LEU A 105 -3.49 6.27 -2.72
C LEU A 105 -3.36 6.49 -4.23
N ASP A 106 -2.27 7.08 -4.66
CA ASP A 106 -1.88 7.11 -6.07
C ASP A 106 -0.37 6.91 -6.15
N THR A 107 0.05 5.78 -6.72
CA THR A 107 1.46 5.42 -6.93
C THR A 107 1.62 4.57 -8.18
N SER A 108 2.86 4.35 -8.62
CA SER A 108 3.12 3.44 -9.73
C SER A 108 2.92 1.97 -9.34
N ASN A 109 2.63 1.12 -10.33
CA ASN A 109 2.51 -0.31 -10.10
C ASN A 109 3.88 -0.98 -10.00
N GLY A 110 3.95 -2.08 -9.26
CA GLY A 110 5.19 -2.77 -8.97
C GLY A 110 5.05 -4.29 -8.99
N PRO A 111 6.17 -5.00 -9.18
CA PRO A 111 6.17 -6.46 -9.26
C PRO A 111 5.73 -7.11 -7.95
N ASP A 112 6.08 -6.52 -6.80
CA ASP A 112 5.86 -7.12 -5.50
C ASP A 112 5.64 -6.08 -4.37
N LEU A 113 4.67 -5.19 -4.56
CA LEU A 113 4.33 -4.15 -3.59
C LEU A 113 3.65 -4.73 -2.33
N ARG A 114 4.02 -4.20 -1.17
CA ARG A 114 3.56 -4.56 0.16
C ARG A 114 3.24 -3.32 0.97
N VAL A 115 2.36 -3.49 1.94
CA VAL A 115 2.07 -2.45 2.95
C VAL A 115 2.74 -2.86 4.25
N TRP A 116 3.73 -2.08 4.67
CA TRP A 116 4.52 -2.33 5.87
C TRP A 116 4.29 -1.23 6.90
N LEU A 117 4.01 -1.60 8.15
CA LEU A 117 4.20 -0.71 9.31
C LEU A 117 5.62 -0.89 9.82
N THR A 118 6.30 0.18 10.22
CA THR A 118 7.73 0.13 10.56
C THR A 118 8.12 1.20 11.57
N ASP A 119 9.19 0.95 12.31
CA ASP A 119 9.79 1.89 13.27
C ASP A 119 10.75 2.91 12.64
N GLN A 120 10.97 2.78 11.34
CA GLN A 120 11.90 3.63 10.61
C GLN A 120 11.26 4.98 10.27
N PRO A 121 11.97 6.10 10.50
CA PRO A 121 11.44 7.42 10.22
C PRO A 121 11.32 7.64 8.71
N VAL A 122 10.28 8.36 8.30
CA VAL A 122 10.17 8.82 6.91
C VAL A 122 11.24 9.88 6.65
N ARG A 123 12.06 9.67 5.62
CA ARG A 123 13.15 10.56 5.20
C ARG A 123 13.00 10.89 3.72
N THR A 124 13.07 12.16 3.36
CA THR A 124 13.06 12.56 1.95
C THR A 124 14.41 12.30 1.27
N GLY A 125 14.39 12.17 -0.05
CA GLY A 125 15.58 11.87 -0.85
C GLY A 125 15.95 10.37 -0.86
N THR A 126 16.92 10.01 -1.69
CA THR A 126 17.29 8.61 -1.97
C THR A 126 17.77 7.83 -0.75
N ALA A 127 18.26 8.52 0.27
CA ALA A 127 18.66 7.93 1.54
C ALA A 127 17.49 7.36 2.35
N GLY A 128 16.24 7.80 2.10
CA GLY A 128 15.05 7.27 2.76
C GLY A 128 14.43 6.05 2.06
N TRP A 129 14.87 5.70 0.86
CA TRP A 129 14.17 4.73 0.04
C TRP A 129 14.35 3.28 0.50
N ARG A 130 15.45 2.98 1.20
CA ARG A 130 15.88 1.62 1.54
C ARG A 130 16.01 1.37 3.03
N VAL A 131 15.45 2.24 3.88
CA VAL A 131 15.66 2.14 5.33
C VAL A 131 14.64 1.26 6.02
N PHE A 132 13.51 0.96 5.39
CA PHE A 132 12.33 0.40 6.08
C PHE A 132 12.47 -1.06 6.51
N ASP A 133 13.50 -1.77 6.04
CA ASP A 133 13.92 -3.10 6.49
C ASP A 133 15.08 -3.09 7.51
N ASP A 134 15.59 -1.91 7.91
CA ASP A 134 16.70 -1.77 8.87
C ASP A 134 16.29 -1.94 10.35
N GLY A 135 14.99 -2.07 10.63
CA GLY A 135 14.45 -2.13 11.99
C GLY A 135 13.24 -3.07 12.13
N ARG A 136 12.38 -2.78 13.11
CA ARG A 136 11.15 -3.57 13.29
C ARG A 136 10.12 -3.15 12.25
N TRP A 137 9.56 -4.14 11.56
CA TRP A 137 8.48 -3.94 10.61
C TRP A 137 7.47 -5.08 10.67
N VAL A 138 6.26 -4.79 10.21
CA VAL A 138 5.15 -5.73 10.10
C VAL A 138 4.55 -5.60 8.70
N GLU A 139 4.60 -6.68 7.92
CA GLU A 139 3.91 -6.78 6.64
C GLU A 139 2.42 -7.03 6.89
N LEU A 140 1.57 -6.06 6.55
CA LEU A 140 0.11 -6.18 6.65
C LEU A 140 -0.49 -6.92 5.46
N GLY A 141 0.18 -6.89 4.30
CA GLY A 141 -0.23 -7.64 3.12
C GLY A 141 0.37 -7.13 1.83
N ARG A 142 -0.05 -7.77 0.72
CA ARG A 142 0.16 -7.27 -0.64
C ARG A 142 -0.64 -6.00 -0.86
N LEU A 143 -0.06 -5.04 -1.59
CA LEU A 143 -0.83 -3.89 -2.05
C LEU A 143 -1.95 -4.38 -2.97
N LYS A 144 -3.20 -4.04 -2.66
CA LYS A 144 -4.37 -4.53 -3.39
C LYS A 144 -4.52 -3.81 -4.74
N GLY A 145 -4.33 -2.49 -4.74
CA GLY A 145 -4.28 -1.64 -5.92
C GLY A 145 -3.26 -0.50 -5.73
N ASN A 146 -2.65 -0.05 -6.82
CA ASN A 146 -1.75 1.10 -6.79
C ASN A 146 -2.49 2.45 -6.83
N ARG A 147 -3.83 2.41 -6.97
CA ARG A 147 -4.72 3.57 -6.87
C ARG A 147 -5.92 3.31 -5.96
N GLY A 148 -6.42 4.36 -5.32
CA GLY A 148 -7.69 4.41 -4.59
C GLY A 148 -7.62 4.06 -3.10
N ASP A 149 -8.80 3.78 -2.54
CA ASP A 149 -9.05 3.57 -1.12
C ASP A 149 -8.94 2.09 -0.75
N GLN A 150 -8.17 1.77 0.28
CA GLN A 150 -7.96 0.38 0.70
C GLN A 150 -7.58 0.27 2.17
N GLY A 151 -8.10 -0.74 2.85
CA GLY A 151 -7.82 -0.97 4.26
C GLY A 151 -7.19 -2.34 4.55
N TYR A 152 -6.39 -2.38 5.61
CA TYR A 152 -5.62 -3.53 6.06
C TYR A 152 -5.87 -3.75 7.54
N GLU A 153 -6.33 -4.95 7.92
CA GLU A 153 -6.46 -5.31 9.32
C GLU A 153 -5.08 -5.32 9.97
N ILE A 154 -4.99 -4.73 11.17
CA ILE A 154 -3.80 -4.81 12.00
C ILE A 154 -4.08 -5.91 13.04
N PRO A 155 -3.38 -7.05 12.99
CA PRO A 155 -3.63 -8.13 13.94
C PRO A 155 -3.44 -7.66 15.39
N ALA A 156 -4.32 -8.07 16.30
CA ALA A 156 -4.30 -7.63 17.70
C ALA A 156 -2.98 -7.93 18.46
N ARG A 157 -2.17 -8.87 17.95
CA ARG A 157 -0.83 -9.20 18.47
C ARG A 157 0.25 -8.19 18.11
N VAL A 158 -0.02 -7.28 17.18
CA VAL A 158 0.94 -6.27 16.73
C VAL A 158 0.95 -5.13 17.74
N ASP A 159 2.10 -4.94 18.39
CA ASP A 159 2.35 -3.75 19.19
C ASP A 159 2.63 -2.56 18.29
N LEU A 160 1.70 -1.60 18.26
CA LEU A 160 1.83 -0.36 17.50
C LEU A 160 2.81 0.63 18.16
N ALA A 161 3.26 0.37 19.39
CA ALA A 161 4.23 1.23 20.05
C ALA A 161 5.56 1.23 19.29
N GLY A 162 5.96 2.42 18.84
CA GLY A 162 7.17 2.63 18.07
C GLY A 162 7.07 2.27 16.59
N LEU A 163 5.93 1.74 16.08
CA LEU A 163 5.68 1.70 14.63
C LEU A 163 5.13 3.06 14.22
N THR A 164 5.99 3.90 13.66
CA THR A 164 5.77 5.34 13.44
C THR A 164 5.61 5.72 11.98
N SER A 165 5.70 4.76 11.06
CA SER A 165 5.47 5.02 9.64
C SER A 165 4.86 3.82 8.93
N VAL A 166 4.29 4.10 7.75
CA VAL A 166 3.94 3.10 6.77
C VAL A 166 4.81 3.28 5.53
N SER A 167 5.23 2.18 4.90
CA SER A 167 5.87 2.18 3.59
C SER A 167 5.08 1.31 2.60
N ILE A 168 4.91 1.82 1.38
CA ILE A 168 4.58 1.00 0.22
C ILE A 168 5.89 0.39 -0.29
N TRP A 169 6.19 -0.82 0.20
CA TRP A 169 7.48 -1.47 0.01
C TRP A 169 7.46 -2.46 -1.16
N CYS A 170 8.39 -2.31 -2.10
CA CYS A 170 8.62 -3.29 -3.14
C CYS A 170 9.61 -4.35 -2.65
N LYS A 171 9.08 -5.48 -2.17
CA LYS A 171 9.89 -6.56 -1.57
C LYS A 171 10.91 -7.17 -2.54
N ARG A 172 10.61 -7.18 -3.85
CA ARG A 172 11.53 -7.68 -4.87
C ARG A 172 12.79 -6.81 -5.02
N PHE A 173 12.66 -5.51 -4.84
CA PHE A 173 13.74 -4.54 -5.11
C PHE A 173 14.28 -3.86 -3.84
N ALA A 174 13.75 -4.24 -2.68
CA ALA A 174 14.10 -3.66 -1.38
C ALA A 174 14.07 -2.11 -1.41
N VAL A 175 12.94 -1.56 -1.88
CA VAL A 175 12.78 -0.12 -2.04
C VAL A 175 11.36 0.33 -1.73
N SER A 176 11.23 1.49 -1.09
CA SER A 176 9.97 2.18 -0.83
C SER A 176 9.55 2.98 -2.07
N PHE A 177 8.30 2.80 -2.48
CA PHE A 177 7.68 3.62 -3.53
C PHE A 177 7.23 4.96 -2.94
N GLY A 178 6.56 4.91 -1.79
CA GLY A 178 6.30 6.07 -0.94
C GLY A 178 6.15 5.64 0.50
N ALA A 179 6.23 6.60 1.43
CA ALA A 179 6.03 6.36 2.85
C ALA A 179 5.26 7.50 3.50
N ALA A 180 4.52 7.22 4.57
CA ALA A 180 3.81 8.23 5.34
C ALA A 180 4.18 8.11 6.83
N PRO A 181 4.49 9.22 7.53
CA PRO A 181 4.57 9.20 8.97
C PRO A 181 3.19 8.90 9.56
N LEU A 182 3.17 8.29 10.75
CA LEU A 182 1.96 7.99 11.50
C LEU A 182 2.01 8.75 12.81
N ASP A 183 1.74 10.04 12.71
CA ASP A 183 1.69 10.95 13.86
C ASP A 183 0.37 10.79 14.60
N PRO A 184 0.33 10.96 15.94
CA PRO A 184 -0.91 10.92 16.71
C PRO A 184 -1.97 11.85 16.11
N ALA A 185 -3.19 11.34 15.95
CA ALA A 185 -4.33 12.17 15.58
C ALA A 185 -4.61 13.15 16.73
N GLY A 186 -4.76 14.44 16.39
CA GLY A 186 -5.07 15.52 17.33
C GLY A 186 -6.51 15.53 17.81
#